data_AF-A0A1G2PIN1-F1
#
_entry.id   AF-A0A1G2PIN1-F1
#
_cell.length_a   1.000
_cell.length_b   1.000
_cell.length_c   1.000
_cell.angle_alpha   90.00
_cell.angle_beta   90.00
_cell.angle_gamma   90.00
#
_symmetry.space_group_name_H-M   'P 1'
#
loop_
_entity.id
_entity.type
_entity.pdbx_description
1 polymer ?
#
loop_
_entity_poly.entity_id
_entity_poly.type
_entity_poly.pdbx_seq_one_letter_code
_entity_poly.pdbx_strand_id
1 'polypeptide(L)'
;MEIVIRRPQTQKLKYQWRGRKAHNIIIRLVAAKAGVELSGTFIAKKNDSLPISISIHHEAPETKSRIFVRGIAQDRSVVSFRANARLKKGARKADAAINAKALLLSQNARCELQPDLEIDEQEVRATHTTFVGPLDEEEIFYLQSRGVSEEKAKELLIKGFLNIAQHVKQVK
;
A
#
# COMPACT_ATOMS: atom_id res chain seq x y z
N MET A 1 12.46 -2.60 11.06
CA MET A 1 13.35 -3.25 10.08
C MET A 1 13.84 -2.18 9.13
N GLU A 2 15.14 -2.16 8.82
CA GLU A 2 15.74 -1.20 7.89
C GLU A 2 16.32 -1.93 6.68
N ILE A 3 16.12 -1.37 5.49
CA ILE A 3 16.61 -1.87 4.21
C ILE A 3 17.34 -0.75 3.51
N VAL A 4 18.61 -0.96 3.15
CA VAL A 4 19.43 0.06 2.47
C VAL A 4 19.84 -0.45 1.10
N ILE A 5 19.39 0.22 0.04
CA ILE A 5 19.70 -0.13 -1.35
C ILE A 5 20.91 0.69 -1.80
N ARG A 6 22.07 0.05 -1.80
CA ARG A 6 23.39 0.65 -2.10
C ARG A 6 23.86 0.45 -3.54
N ARG A 7 23.03 -0.14 -4.40
CA ARG A 7 23.35 -0.41 -5.80
C ARG A 7 22.28 0.20 -6.72
N PRO A 8 22.61 0.53 -7.97
CA PRO A 8 21.65 1.00 -8.97
C PRO A 8 20.74 -0.16 -9.42
N GLN A 9 19.89 -0.63 -8.51
CA GLN A 9 19.00 -1.76 -8.71
C GLN A 9 17.64 -1.48 -8.07
N THR A 10 16.60 -2.12 -8.60
CA THR A 10 15.28 -2.09 -7.99
C THR A 10 15.05 -3.35 -7.17
N GLN A 11 14.75 -3.20 -5.88
CA GLN A 11 14.39 -4.31 -5.02
C GLN A 11 12.87 -4.48 -4.95
N LYS A 12 12.38 -5.70 -5.17
CA LYS A 12 10.96 -6.02 -5.04
C LYS A 12 10.71 -6.66 -3.69
N LEU A 13 9.79 -6.09 -2.93
CA LEU A 13 9.43 -6.52 -1.58
C LEU A 13 7.95 -6.89 -1.56
N LYS A 14 7.64 -8.04 -0.97
CA LYS A 14 6.27 -8.51 -0.78
C LYS A 14 6.02 -8.73 0.70
N TYR A 15 4.94 -8.14 1.21
CA TYR A 15 4.52 -8.29 2.60
C TYR A 15 3.08 -8.75 2.72
N GLN A 16 2.84 -9.58 3.72
CA GLN A 16 1.50 -9.93 4.18
C GLN A 16 1.45 -9.68 5.68
N TRP A 17 0.64 -8.70 6.10
CA TRP A 17 0.49 -8.33 7.50
C TRP A 17 -0.83 -8.87 8.06
N ARG A 18 -0.76 -9.49 9.24
CA ARG A 18 -1.90 -10.11 9.92
C ARG A 18 -1.74 -10.01 11.44
N GLY A 19 -2.85 -10.09 12.15
CA GLY A 19 -2.87 -10.12 13.61
C GLY A 19 -2.61 -8.74 14.21
N ARG A 20 -1.87 -8.70 15.32
CA ARG A 20 -1.74 -7.51 16.17
C ARG A 20 -0.35 -6.90 16.24
N LYS A 21 0.59 -7.46 15.48
CA LYS A 21 2.00 -7.06 15.56
C LYS A 21 2.21 -5.73 14.85
N ALA A 22 2.91 -4.82 15.50
CA ALA A 22 3.37 -3.59 14.86
C ALA A 22 4.45 -3.89 13.83
N HIS A 23 4.34 -3.27 12.66
CA HIS A 23 5.31 -3.38 11.58
C HIS A 23 5.89 -1.99 11.28
N ASN A 24 7.21 -1.87 11.37
CA ASN A 24 7.92 -0.65 10.99
C ASN A 24 9.01 -1.00 9.98
N ILE A 25 8.91 -0.44 8.78
CA ILE A 25 9.81 -0.68 7.65
C ILE A 25 10.40 0.65 7.23
N ILE A 26 11.72 0.74 7.23
CA ILE A 26 12.45 1.90 6.75
C ILE A 26 13.27 1.46 5.54
N ILE A 27 13.18 2.19 4.44
CA ILE A 27 13.87 1.89 3.19
C ILE A 27 14.68 3.11 2.79
N ARG A 28 15.97 2.93 2.56
CA ARG A 28 16.88 4.02 2.14
C ARG A 28 17.44 3.72 0.76
N LEU A 29 17.18 4.60 -0.19
CA LEU A 29 17.68 4.55 -1.55
C LEU A 29 18.91 5.47 -1.63
N VAL A 30 20.10 4.90 -1.41
CA VAL A 30 21.35 5.66 -1.23
C VAL A 30 22.25 5.67 -2.46
N ALA A 31 21.95 4.83 -3.46
CA ALA A 31 22.65 4.83 -4.74
C ALA A 31 21.79 5.49 -5.82
N ALA A 32 22.44 6.18 -6.77
CA ALA A 32 21.75 6.70 -7.94
C ALA A 32 21.02 5.58 -8.67
N LYS A 33 19.82 5.84 -9.18
CA LYS A 33 18.97 4.83 -9.86
C LYS A 33 18.57 3.63 -9.00
N ALA A 34 18.76 3.68 -7.68
CA ALA A 34 18.21 2.68 -6.77
C ALA A 34 16.68 2.78 -6.74
N GLY A 35 16.02 1.64 -6.61
CA GLY A 35 14.57 1.60 -6.60
C GLY A 35 13.98 0.58 -5.65
N VAL A 36 12.71 0.78 -5.30
CA VAL A 36 11.93 -0.19 -4.54
C VAL A 36 10.52 -0.31 -5.10
N GLU A 37 10.06 -1.55 -5.23
CA GLU A 37 8.65 -1.87 -5.42
C GLU A 37 8.18 -2.66 -4.21
N LEU A 38 7.24 -2.11 -3.45
CA LEU A 38 6.66 -2.80 -2.30
C LEU A 38 5.20 -3.11 -2.58
N SER A 39 4.88 -4.39 -2.62
CA SER A 39 3.52 -4.90 -2.66
C SER A 39 3.13 -5.44 -1.28
N GLY A 40 2.13 -4.84 -0.66
CA GLY A 40 1.66 -5.23 0.66
C GLY A 40 0.19 -5.65 0.64
N THR A 41 -0.14 -6.70 1.38
CA THR A 41 -1.53 -6.96 1.78
C THR A 41 -1.68 -7.00 3.29
N PHE A 42 -2.81 -6.53 3.80
CA PHE A 42 -3.17 -6.74 5.20
C PHE A 42 -4.59 -7.28 5.35
N ILE A 43 -4.79 -8.14 6.35
CA ILE A 43 -6.11 -8.63 6.73
C ILE A 43 -6.19 -8.54 8.25
N ALA A 44 -7.12 -7.72 8.75
CA ALA A 44 -7.42 -7.57 10.16
C ALA A 44 -8.86 -8.01 10.43
N LYS A 45 -9.07 -8.82 11.46
CA LYS A 45 -10.39 -9.37 11.83
C LYS A 45 -10.56 -9.44 13.34
N LYS A 46 -11.75 -9.82 13.80
CA LYS A 46 -12.11 -9.88 15.23
C LYS A 46 -11.77 -8.57 15.95
N ASN A 47 -10.83 -8.62 16.89
CA ASN A 47 -10.34 -7.48 17.66
C ASN A 47 -8.86 -7.22 17.35
N ASP A 48 -8.42 -7.43 16.11
CA ASP A 48 -7.05 -7.12 15.70
C ASP A 48 -6.80 -5.61 15.73
N SER A 49 -5.61 -5.22 16.19
CA SER A 49 -5.09 -3.86 16.10
C SER A 49 -3.77 -3.92 15.33
N LEU A 50 -3.76 -3.44 14.10
CA LEU A 50 -2.66 -3.63 13.16
C LEU A 50 -2.02 -2.29 12.75
N PRO A 51 -0.97 -1.85 13.47
CA PRO A 51 -0.19 -0.68 13.08
C PRO A 51 0.92 -1.07 12.09
N ILE A 52 0.93 -0.39 10.94
CA ILE A 52 1.91 -0.57 9.87
C ILE A 52 2.49 0.80 9.53
N SER A 53 3.82 0.92 9.56
CA SER A 53 4.57 2.11 9.19
C SER A 53 5.60 1.76 8.14
N ILE A 54 5.62 2.52 7.05
CA ILE A 54 6.61 2.43 5.98
C ILE A 54 7.20 3.82 5.77
N SER A 55 8.52 3.96 5.86
CA SER A 55 9.22 5.19 5.51
C SER A 55 10.25 4.91 4.41
N ILE A 56 10.28 5.75 3.38
CA ILE A 56 11.17 5.61 2.23
C ILE A 56 11.95 6.90 2.08
N HIS A 57 13.27 6.81 2.21
CA HIS A 57 14.16 7.93 2.03
C HIS A 57 14.85 7.82 0.68
N HIS A 58 14.53 8.75 -0.22
CA HIS A 58 15.28 8.98 -1.44
C HIS A 58 16.46 9.89 -1.09
N GLU A 59 17.68 9.33 -1.08
CA GLU A 59 18.91 10.02 -0.66
C GLU A 59 19.88 10.22 -1.83
N ALA A 60 19.53 9.74 -3.02
CA ALA A 60 20.33 9.79 -4.24
C ALA A 60 19.46 10.13 -5.47
N PRO A 61 20.06 10.65 -6.55
CA PRO A 61 19.34 11.05 -7.74
C PRO A 61 18.75 9.85 -8.51
N GLU A 62 17.73 10.12 -9.32
CA GLU A 62 17.04 9.17 -10.20
C GLU A 62 16.46 7.94 -9.46
N THR A 63 16.22 8.07 -8.17
CA THR A 63 15.69 6.98 -7.34
C THR A 63 14.18 6.79 -7.54
N LYS A 64 13.70 5.55 -7.48
CA LYS A 64 12.28 5.23 -7.76
C LYS A 64 11.62 4.44 -6.63
N SER A 65 10.42 4.83 -6.22
CA SER A 65 9.62 4.04 -5.29
C SER A 65 8.19 3.84 -5.77
N ARG A 66 7.69 2.61 -5.66
CA ARG A 66 6.31 2.21 -5.96
C ARG A 66 5.78 1.39 -4.79
N ILE A 67 4.88 1.99 -4.02
CA ILE A 67 4.26 1.33 -2.87
C ILE A 67 2.81 1.04 -3.21
N PHE A 68 2.43 -0.22 -3.11
CA PHE A 68 1.10 -0.67 -3.45
C PHE A 68 0.56 -1.56 -2.33
N VAL A 69 -0.46 -1.07 -1.63
CA VAL A 69 -1.05 -1.75 -0.49
C VAL A 69 -2.55 -1.95 -0.71
N ARG A 70 -3.01 -3.18 -0.47
CA ARG A 70 -4.43 -3.55 -0.45
C ARG A 70 -4.76 -4.21 0.86
N GLY A 71 -5.81 -3.78 1.53
CA GLY A 71 -6.14 -4.36 2.83
C GLY A 71 -7.62 -4.52 3.12
N ILE A 72 -7.89 -5.33 4.14
CA ILE A 72 -9.23 -5.66 4.61
C ILE A 72 -9.26 -5.45 6.12
N ALA A 73 -10.28 -4.74 6.59
CA ALA A 73 -10.65 -4.67 7.99
C ALA A 73 -12.07 -5.20 8.19
N GLN A 74 -12.23 -6.16 9.09
CA GLN A 74 -13.49 -6.83 9.39
C GLN A 74 -13.77 -6.85 10.90
N ASP A 75 -15.01 -7.13 11.29
CA ASP A 75 -15.51 -7.23 12.66
C ASP A 75 -15.32 -5.91 13.43
N ARG A 76 -14.49 -5.90 14.48
CA ARG A 76 -14.14 -4.74 15.30
C ARG A 76 -12.65 -4.41 15.19
N SER A 77 -12.00 -4.81 14.09
CA SER A 77 -10.58 -4.58 13.90
C SER A 77 -10.25 -3.11 13.66
N VAL A 78 -9.04 -2.73 14.04
CA VAL A 78 -8.50 -1.38 13.87
C VAL A 78 -7.18 -1.49 13.11
N VAL A 79 -7.07 -0.80 11.98
CA VAL A 79 -5.84 -0.73 11.19
C VAL A 79 -5.38 0.72 11.13
N SER A 80 -4.09 0.94 11.43
CA SER A 80 -3.43 2.21 11.15
C SER A 80 -2.27 1.95 10.20
N PHE A 81 -2.31 2.56 9.02
CA PHE A 81 -1.27 2.44 8.01
C PHE A 81 -0.70 3.82 7.75
N ARG A 82 0.58 4.01 8.04
CA ARG A 82 1.33 5.21 7.72
C ARG A 82 2.37 4.90 6.68
N ALA A 83 2.41 5.68 5.60
CA ALA A 83 3.44 5.57 4.58
C ALA A 83 4.02 6.94 4.31
N ASN A 84 5.32 7.09 4.45
CA ASN A 84 6.03 8.33 4.17
C ASN A 84 7.03 8.11 3.04
N ALA A 85 7.04 9.01 2.06
CA ALA A 85 8.14 9.13 1.11
C ALA A 85 8.83 10.48 1.30
N ARG A 86 10.11 10.42 1.69
CA ARG A 86 10.96 11.58 1.87
C ARG A 86 11.95 11.70 0.71
N LEU A 87 11.80 12.78 -0.06
CA LEU A 87 12.64 13.13 -1.19
C LEU A 87 13.63 14.21 -0.74
N LYS A 88 14.82 13.76 -0.29
CA LYS A 88 15.83 14.66 0.27
C LYS A 88 16.45 15.54 -0.81
N LYS A 89 16.94 16.72 -0.42
CA LYS A 89 17.80 17.55 -1.27
C LYS A 89 18.95 16.72 -1.86
N GLY A 90 19.14 16.81 -3.18
CA GLY A 90 20.07 15.97 -3.94
C GLY A 90 19.44 14.76 -4.62
N ALA A 91 18.20 14.38 -4.26
CA ALA A 91 17.44 13.31 -4.91
C ALA A 91 16.80 13.78 -6.23
N ARG A 92 17.57 14.48 -7.07
CA ARG A 92 17.09 15.00 -8.36
C ARG A 92 16.54 13.88 -9.23
N LYS A 93 15.43 14.15 -9.92
CA LYS A 93 14.68 13.20 -10.75
C LYS A 93 14.17 11.98 -10.00
N ALA A 94 14.05 12.06 -8.67
CA ALA A 94 13.39 11.01 -7.90
C ALA A 94 11.90 10.95 -8.23
N ASP A 95 11.36 9.73 -8.23
CA ASP A 95 9.97 9.43 -8.56
C ASP A 95 9.37 8.49 -7.50
N ALA A 96 8.41 9.00 -6.72
CA ALA A 96 7.74 8.28 -5.66
C ALA A 96 6.23 8.15 -5.93
N ALA A 97 5.68 6.96 -5.72
CA ALA A 97 4.24 6.74 -5.77
C ALA A 97 3.77 5.82 -4.64
N ILE A 98 2.74 6.26 -3.90
CA ILE A 98 2.09 5.49 -2.83
C ILE A 98 0.63 5.25 -3.19
N ASN A 99 0.22 3.99 -3.28
CA ASN A 99 -1.15 3.60 -3.56
C ASN A 99 -1.63 2.64 -2.47
N ALA A 100 -2.43 3.13 -1.54
CA ALA A 100 -2.93 2.35 -0.42
C ALA A 100 -4.46 2.34 -0.46
N LYS A 101 -5.09 1.16 -0.55
CA LYS A 101 -6.54 1.04 -0.49
C LYS A 101 -6.96 -0.02 0.52
N ALA A 102 -8.07 0.22 1.21
CA ALA A 102 -8.64 -0.74 2.15
C ALA A 102 -10.15 -0.88 1.98
N LEU A 103 -10.64 -2.11 2.21
CA LEU A 103 -12.06 -2.42 2.30
C LEU A 103 -12.47 -2.61 3.77
N LEU A 104 -13.58 -1.98 4.16
CA LEU A 104 -14.26 -2.18 5.42
C LEU A 104 -15.40 -3.18 5.21
N LEU A 105 -15.29 -4.37 5.79
CA LEU A 105 -16.29 -5.44 5.65
C LEU A 105 -17.31 -5.47 6.81
N SER A 106 -17.20 -4.54 7.74
CA SER A 106 -18.09 -4.44 8.91
C SER A 106 -18.19 -2.99 9.36
N GLN A 107 -19.37 -2.56 9.79
CA GLN A 107 -19.59 -1.18 10.27
C GLN A 107 -18.73 -0.80 11.47
N ASN A 108 -18.33 -1.78 12.28
CA ASN A 108 -17.51 -1.57 13.47
C ASN A 108 -16.00 -1.63 13.18
N ALA A 109 -15.59 -1.99 11.96
CA ALA A 109 -14.18 -2.02 11.59
C ALA A 109 -13.68 -0.60 11.30
N ARG A 110 -12.44 -0.30 11.68
CA ARG A 110 -11.80 1.00 11.45
C ARG A 110 -10.50 0.81 10.69
N CYS A 111 -10.27 1.65 9.68
CA CYS A 111 -9.02 1.68 8.94
C CYS A 111 -8.64 3.11 8.62
N GLU A 112 -7.43 3.49 9.01
CA GLU A 112 -6.82 4.77 8.68
C GLU A 112 -5.62 4.53 7.77
N LEU A 113 -5.61 5.18 6.61
CA LEU A 113 -4.49 5.17 5.67
C LEU A 113 -3.96 6.60 5.55
N GLN A 114 -2.75 6.84 6.05
CA GLN A 114 -2.10 8.16 6.06
C GLN A 114 -0.82 8.12 5.21
N PRO A 115 -0.89 8.51 3.93
CA PRO A 115 0.26 8.68 3.06
C PRO A 115 0.80 10.11 3.14
N ASP A 116 2.03 10.26 3.57
CA ASP A 116 2.72 11.55 3.69
C ASP A 116 3.85 11.67 2.65
N LEU A 117 4.05 12.87 2.13
CA LEU A 117 5.12 13.21 1.20
C LEU A 117 5.95 14.36 1.79
N GLU A 118 7.23 14.12 2.03
CA GLU A 118 8.20 15.12 2.48
C GLU A 118 9.16 15.44 1.35
N ILE A 119 9.02 16.62 0.72
CA ILE A 119 9.75 16.96 -0.50
C ILE A 119 10.69 18.14 -0.24
N ASP A 120 11.99 17.85 -0.15
CA ASP A 120 13.07 18.81 0.05
C ASP A 120 13.83 19.12 -1.27
N GLU A 121 13.41 18.54 -2.40
CA GLU A 121 14.03 18.65 -3.72
C GLU A 121 13.02 19.13 -4.78
N GLN A 122 13.47 19.98 -5.71
CA GLN A 122 12.56 20.63 -6.68
C GLN A 122 12.28 19.75 -7.89
N GLU A 123 13.31 19.07 -8.41
CA GLU A 123 13.20 18.28 -9.63
C GLU A 123 12.71 16.86 -9.32
N VAL A 124 11.47 16.69 -8.85
CA VAL A 124 10.94 15.37 -8.46
C VAL A 124 9.51 15.14 -8.92
N ARG A 125 9.08 13.87 -8.90
CA ARG A 125 7.67 13.48 -9.02
C ARG A 125 7.27 12.70 -7.77
N ALA A 126 6.15 13.09 -7.17
CA ALA A 126 5.62 12.40 -6.01
C ALA A 126 4.09 12.36 -6.11
N THR A 127 3.51 11.17 -5.97
CA THR A 127 2.06 10.97 -5.99
C THR A 127 1.62 10.07 -4.84
N HIS A 128 0.44 10.31 -4.31
CA HIS A 128 -0.23 9.39 -3.40
C HIS A 128 -1.68 9.16 -3.81
N THR A 129 -2.24 8.01 -3.45
CA THR A 129 -3.65 7.68 -3.65
C THR A 129 -4.11 6.81 -2.52
N THR A 130 -5.17 7.26 -1.84
CA THR A 130 -5.82 6.51 -0.78
C THR A 130 -7.29 6.28 -1.02
N PHE A 131 -7.76 5.14 -0.55
CA PHE A 131 -9.20 4.83 -0.51
C PHE A 131 -9.49 3.94 0.70
N VAL A 132 -10.50 4.30 1.47
CA VAL A 132 -11.06 3.45 2.52
C VAL A 132 -12.57 3.48 2.33
N GLY A 133 -13.19 2.33 2.19
CA GLY A 133 -14.63 2.26 1.98
C GLY A 133 -15.16 0.83 2.04
N PRO A 134 -16.49 0.65 2.00
CA PRO A 134 -17.09 -0.66 1.85
C PRO A 134 -16.83 -1.25 0.45
N LEU A 135 -17.31 -2.47 0.21
CA LEU A 135 -17.49 -2.97 -1.15
C LEU A 135 -18.51 -2.11 -1.90
N ASP A 136 -18.33 -1.97 -3.21
CA ASP A 136 -19.26 -1.27 -4.07
C ASP A 136 -20.54 -2.10 -4.27
N GLU A 137 -21.68 -1.54 -3.88
CA GLU A 137 -22.98 -2.21 -3.99
C GLU A 137 -23.41 -2.39 -5.45
N GLU A 138 -22.99 -1.50 -6.36
CA GLU A 138 -23.28 -1.65 -7.80
C GLU A 138 -22.49 -2.82 -8.40
N GLU A 139 -21.24 -3.03 -7.98
CA GLU A 139 -20.45 -4.19 -8.40
C GLU A 139 -21.05 -5.51 -7.89
N ILE A 140 -21.56 -5.51 -6.65
CA ILE A 140 -22.28 -6.67 -6.08
C ILE A 140 -23.56 -6.93 -6.87
N PHE A 141 -24.39 -5.91 -7.08
CA PHE A 141 -25.64 -6.01 -7.82
C PHE A 141 -25.40 -6.50 -9.26
N TYR A 142 -24.35 -6.00 -9.92
CA TYR A 142 -23.99 -6.44 -11.26
C TYR A 142 -23.69 -7.93 -11.31
N LEU A 143 -22.91 -8.46 -10.36
CA LEU A 143 -22.63 -9.90 -10.29
C LEU A 143 -23.89 -10.72 -9.98
N GLN A 144 -24.76 -10.23 -9.10
CA GLN A 144 -26.05 -10.87 -8.81
C GLN A 144 -26.94 -10.95 -10.04
N SER A 145 -26.96 -9.91 -10.88
CA SER A 145 -27.71 -9.90 -12.15
C SER A 145 -27.26 -10.99 -13.13
N ARG A 146 -26.05 -11.55 -12.94
CA ARG A 146 -25.48 -12.65 -13.72
C ARG A 146 -25.63 -14.01 -13.03
N GLY A 147 -26.47 -14.12 -12.00
CA GLY A 147 -26.77 -15.37 -11.31
C GLY A 147 -25.76 -15.75 -10.22
N VAL A 148 -24.85 -14.86 -9.84
CA VAL A 148 -23.90 -15.09 -8.74
C VAL A 148 -24.58 -14.76 -7.41
N SER A 149 -24.54 -15.65 -6.43
CA SER A 149 -25.08 -15.34 -5.09
C SER A 149 -24.34 -14.15 -4.47
N GLU A 150 -25.00 -13.40 -3.59
CA GLU A 150 -24.40 -12.22 -2.93
C GLU A 150 -23.10 -12.56 -2.20
N GLU A 151 -23.10 -13.67 -1.46
CA GLU A 151 -21.92 -14.18 -0.75
C GLU A 151 -20.77 -14.45 -1.72
N LYS A 152 -21.07 -15.11 -2.85
CA LYS A 152 -20.07 -15.42 -3.86
C LYS A 152 -19.56 -14.17 -4.58
N ALA A 153 -20.43 -13.19 -4.83
CA ALA A 153 -20.07 -11.92 -5.43
C ALA A 153 -19.08 -11.16 -4.53
N LYS A 154 -19.40 -11.01 -3.24
CA LYS A 154 -18.49 -10.40 -2.26
C LYS A 154 -17.15 -11.14 -2.19
N GLU A 155 -17.15 -12.47 -2.17
CA GLU A 155 -15.93 -13.28 -2.17
C GLU A 155 -15.06 -13.00 -3.42
N LEU A 156 -15.67 -12.93 -4.60
CA LEU A 156 -14.96 -12.65 -5.86
C LEU A 156 -14.37 -11.23 -5.88
N LEU A 157 -15.14 -10.23 -5.47
CA LEU A 157 -14.68 -8.84 -5.41
C LEU A 157 -13.52 -8.67 -4.41
N ILE A 158 -13.65 -9.27 -3.22
CA ILE A 158 -12.60 -9.26 -2.20
C ILE A 158 -11.32 -9.93 -2.73
N LYS A 159 -11.45 -11.10 -3.37
CA LYS A 159 -10.32 -11.81 -3.97
C LYS A 159 -9.65 -10.98 -5.07
N GLY A 160 -10.45 -10.39 -5.96
CA GLY A 160 -9.97 -9.51 -7.02
C GLY A 160 -9.19 -8.32 -6.45
N PHE A 161 -9.77 -7.63 -5.46
CA PHE A 161 -9.17 -6.48 -4.79
C PHE A 161 -7.80 -6.78 -4.18
N LEU A 162 -7.67 -7.91 -3.47
CA LEU A 162 -6.38 -8.33 -2.88
C LEU A 162 -5.39 -8.81 -3.94
N ASN A 163 -5.85 -9.46 -5.00
CA ASN A 163 -4.99 -10.03 -6.05
C ASN A 163 -4.25 -8.96 -6.86
N ILE A 164 -4.84 -7.77 -7.00
CA ILE A 164 -4.19 -6.64 -7.69
C ILE A 164 -2.84 -6.31 -7.03
N ALA A 165 -2.75 -6.32 -5.69
CA ALA A 165 -1.49 -6.08 -5.00
C ALA A 165 -0.45 -7.17 -5.26
N GLN A 166 -0.87 -8.39 -5.59
CA GLN A 166 0.01 -9.51 -5.88
C GLN A 166 0.57 -9.47 -7.31
N HIS A 167 -0.06 -8.72 -8.22
CA HIS A 167 0.19 -8.75 -9.67
C HIS A 167 0.46 -7.37 -10.31
N VAL A 168 0.84 -6.35 -9.55
CA VAL A 168 1.21 -5.04 -10.11
C VAL A 168 2.36 -5.20 -11.11
N LYS A 169 2.02 -5.27 -12.40
CA LYS A 169 2.96 -5.11 -13.52
C LYS A 169 3.07 -3.60 -13.77
N GLN A 170 4.30 -3.10 -13.86
CA GLN A 170 4.52 -1.71 -14.28
C GLN A 170 3.79 -1.49 -15.60
N VAL A 171 2.85 -0.54 -15.62
CA VAL A 171 2.38 0.05 -16.88
C VAL A 171 3.59 0.79 -17.45
N LYS A 172 4.06 0.33 -18.61
CA LYS A 172 5.16 0.94 -19.35
C LYS A 172 4.78 2.30 -19.88
#